data_AF-A0A1A2JRE7-F1
#
_entry.id   AF-A0A1A2JRE7-F1
#
_cell.length_a   1.000
_cell.length_b   1.000
_cell.length_c   1.000
_cell.angle_alpha   90.00
_cell.angle_beta   90.00
_cell.angle_gamma   90.00
#
_symmetry.space_group_name_H-M   'P 1'
#
loop_
_entity.id
_entity.type
_entity.pdbx_description
1 polymer ?
#
loop_
_entity_poly.entity_id
_entity_poly.type
_entity_poly.pdbx_seq_one_letter_code
_entity_poly.pdbx_strand_id
1 'polypeptide(L)'
;MDVAGLSPELSARSGPARKITPRDRRARRLHASVVRSEPAQTSQPPAPAGDVDPAGADAADQRQADYFIRLLSQNRRLIEQRIDDYQKAIASAQVAGDADAVCNLRRMARIEEQDRDNLDAMLENLRRRFARRAPGEPPAHSARRRPTAR
;
A
#
# COMPACT_ATOMS: atom_id res chain seq x y z
N MET A 1 -4.48 -70.97 24.41
CA MET A 1 -5.46 -70.32 23.51
C MET A 1 -4.81 -69.06 22.98
N ASP A 2 -4.55 -69.05 21.68
CA ASP A 2 -4.15 -67.90 20.87
C ASP A 2 -5.37 -67.00 20.62
N VAL A 3 -5.25 -65.68 20.78
CA VAL A 3 -5.88 -64.68 19.90
C VAL A 3 -4.99 -63.43 19.85
N ALA A 4 -4.74 -63.01 18.62
CA ALA A 4 -3.81 -62.00 18.13
C ALA A 4 -4.18 -60.52 18.41
N GLY A 5 -3.16 -59.67 18.22
CA GLY A 5 -3.25 -58.35 17.56
C GLY A 5 -3.75 -57.21 18.45
N LEU A 6 -3.06 -56.08 18.59
CA LEU A 6 -2.73 -55.16 17.50
C LEU A 6 -1.54 -54.24 17.90
N SER A 7 -0.70 -53.97 16.90
CA SER A 7 0.48 -53.09 16.89
C SER A 7 0.20 -51.64 17.31
N PRO A 8 1.26 -50.91 17.71
CA PRO A 8 1.49 -49.56 17.20
C PRO A 8 2.78 -49.54 16.38
N GLU A 9 2.63 -49.41 15.07
CA GLU A 9 3.75 -49.13 14.16
C GLU A 9 4.29 -47.71 14.38
N LEU A 10 5.61 -47.66 14.56
CA LEU A 10 6.58 -46.67 14.06
C LEU A 10 5.99 -45.39 13.41
N SER A 11 5.85 -44.33 14.20
CA SER A 11 5.73 -42.97 13.65
C SER A 11 7.12 -42.43 13.29
N ALA A 12 7.67 -42.92 12.19
CA ALA A 12 8.79 -42.30 11.49
C ALA A 12 8.23 -41.43 10.36
N ARG A 13 7.99 -40.13 10.61
CA ARG A 13 7.95 -39.12 9.54
C ARG A 13 8.63 -37.84 9.97
N SER A 14 9.93 -37.82 9.67
CA SER A 14 10.74 -36.64 9.42
C SER A 14 10.05 -35.75 8.38
N GLY A 15 9.61 -34.56 8.79
CA GLY A 15 9.07 -33.53 7.91
C GLY A 15 10.18 -32.57 7.47
N PRO A 16 10.28 -32.21 6.17
CA PRO A 16 11.39 -31.39 5.69
C PRO A 16 11.27 -29.93 6.14
N ALA A 17 12.39 -29.44 6.68
CA ALA A 17 12.64 -28.04 6.99
C ALA A 17 12.49 -27.16 5.75
N ARG A 18 11.55 -26.21 5.79
CA ARG A 18 11.39 -25.18 4.76
C ARG A 18 12.42 -24.08 5.00
N LYS A 19 13.63 -24.27 4.46
CA LYS A 19 14.66 -23.22 4.38
C LYS A 19 14.24 -22.20 3.33
N ILE A 20 13.94 -20.98 3.76
CA ILE A 20 13.79 -19.81 2.89
C ILE A 20 15.20 -19.26 2.65
N THR A 21 15.69 -19.37 1.42
CA THR A 21 16.97 -18.77 0.99
C THR A 21 16.76 -17.31 0.57
N PRO A 22 17.75 -16.43 0.81
CA PRO A 22 17.68 -15.05 0.40
C PRO A 22 18.23 -14.84 -1.02
N ARG A 23 17.59 -13.93 -1.74
CA ARG A 23 18.25 -12.90 -2.58
C ARG A 23 19.29 -13.40 -3.59
N ASP A 24 18.82 -13.84 -4.77
CA ASP A 24 19.61 -13.70 -6.00
C ASP A 24 18.72 -13.56 -7.24
N ARG A 25 18.38 -12.31 -7.58
CA ARG A 25 17.72 -11.94 -8.85
C ARG A 25 18.42 -10.73 -9.45
N ARG A 26 19.72 -10.86 -9.69
CA ARG A 26 20.42 -10.00 -10.65
C ARG A 26 21.18 -10.86 -11.65
N ALA A 27 20.90 -10.55 -12.92
CA ALA A 27 21.68 -10.85 -14.11
C ALA A 27 21.66 -12.29 -14.63
N ARG A 28 20.88 -12.51 -15.70
CA ARG A 28 21.45 -12.80 -17.03
C ARG A 28 20.41 -12.64 -18.13
N ARG A 29 20.59 -11.56 -18.91
CA ARG A 29 20.18 -11.46 -20.32
C ARG A 29 20.75 -12.66 -21.08
N LEU A 30 20.01 -13.13 -22.08
CA LEU A 30 20.42 -13.29 -23.48
C LEU A 30 19.28 -14.03 -24.21
N HIS A 31 18.34 -13.29 -24.81
CA HIS A 31 17.42 -13.88 -25.77
C HIS A 31 17.97 -13.64 -27.18
N ALA A 32 18.14 -14.77 -27.87
CA ALA A 32 18.66 -14.90 -29.20
C ALA A 32 17.86 -14.12 -30.23
N SER A 33 18.59 -13.51 -31.15
CA SER A 33 18.12 -12.98 -32.42
C SER A 33 17.50 -14.08 -33.27
N VAL A 34 16.19 -13.98 -33.51
CA VAL A 34 15.53 -14.65 -34.64
C VAL A 34 14.98 -13.55 -35.53
N VAL A 35 15.61 -13.42 -36.69
CA VAL A 35 15.13 -12.66 -37.85
C VAL A 35 13.81 -13.29 -38.31
N ARG A 36 12.74 -12.50 -38.36
CA ARG A 36 11.55 -12.86 -39.14
C ARG A 36 10.95 -11.60 -39.76
N SER A 37 10.84 -11.67 -41.08
CA SER A 37 10.46 -10.62 -42.03
C SER A 37 9.11 -9.96 -41.73
N GLU A 38 9.06 -8.64 -41.99
CA GLU A 38 7.84 -7.86 -42.16
C GLU A 38 6.91 -8.48 -43.21
N PRO A 39 5.60 -8.27 -43.01
CA PRO A 39 4.83 -7.59 -44.04
C PRO A 39 4.22 -6.30 -43.48
N ALA A 40 4.32 -5.25 -44.29
CA ALA A 40 3.72 -3.94 -44.08
C ALA A 40 2.26 -4.07 -43.60
N GLN A 41 2.03 -3.74 -42.33
CA GLN A 41 0.71 -3.37 -41.83
C GLN A 41 0.82 -1.96 -41.27
N THR A 42 0.44 -1.03 -42.13
CA THR A 42 -0.26 0.21 -41.84
C THR A 42 -0.17 0.64 -40.37
N SER A 43 0.78 1.51 -40.10
CA SER A 43 0.87 2.31 -38.89
C SER A 43 -0.44 3.04 -38.63
N GLN A 44 -1.28 2.47 -37.76
CA GLN A 44 -2.36 3.21 -37.14
C GLN A 44 -2.48 2.72 -35.70
N PRO A 45 -1.86 3.41 -34.72
CA PRO A 45 -2.32 3.23 -33.35
C PRO A 45 -3.79 3.67 -33.32
N PRO A 46 -4.74 2.88 -32.77
CA PRO A 46 -6.02 3.45 -32.42
C PRO A 46 -5.71 4.52 -31.36
N ALA A 47 -5.78 5.79 -31.74
CA ALA A 47 -5.85 6.84 -30.76
C ALA A 47 -7.20 6.64 -30.05
N PRO A 48 -7.25 6.34 -28.74
CA PRO A 48 -8.43 6.69 -27.99
C PRO A 48 -8.38 8.21 -27.80
N ALA A 49 -8.61 8.96 -28.88
CA ALA A 49 -9.11 10.32 -28.76
C ALA A 49 -10.63 10.24 -28.51
N GLY A 50 -11.01 9.45 -27.51
CA GLY A 50 -12.26 9.68 -26.83
C GLY A 50 -12.03 10.93 -26.02
N ASP A 51 -12.88 11.93 -26.21
CA ASP A 51 -13.02 13.10 -25.37
C ASP A 51 -13.32 12.60 -23.96
N VAL A 52 -12.27 12.25 -23.20
CA VAL A 52 -12.41 11.86 -21.80
C VAL A 52 -12.77 13.13 -21.10
N ASP A 53 -14.07 13.28 -20.84
CA ASP A 53 -14.60 14.44 -20.13
C ASP A 53 -13.75 14.68 -18.88
N PRO A 54 -13.00 15.80 -18.82
CA PRO A 54 -12.13 16.08 -17.68
C PRO A 54 -12.95 16.19 -16.40
N ALA A 55 -14.24 16.57 -16.48
CA ALA A 55 -15.13 16.56 -15.33
C ALA A 55 -15.41 15.13 -14.81
N GLY A 56 -15.48 14.14 -15.70
CA GLY A 56 -15.65 12.73 -15.35
C GLY A 56 -14.40 12.13 -14.67
N ALA A 57 -13.21 12.48 -15.16
CA ALA A 57 -11.94 12.09 -14.53
C ALA A 57 -11.80 12.72 -13.13
N ASP A 58 -12.17 13.99 -12.98
CA ASP A 58 -12.12 14.71 -11.71
C ASP A 58 -13.07 14.13 -10.66
N ALA A 59 -14.27 13.74 -11.07
CA ALA A 59 -15.22 13.07 -10.20
C ALA A 59 -14.75 11.66 -9.79
N ALA A 60 -14.04 10.94 -10.66
CA ALA A 60 -13.44 9.66 -10.32
C ALA A 60 -12.31 9.82 -9.29
N ASP A 61 -11.41 10.78 -9.51
CA ASP A 61 -10.32 11.10 -8.57
C ASP A 61 -10.86 11.50 -7.19
N GLN A 62 -11.93 12.30 -7.16
CA GLN A 62 -12.58 12.69 -5.90
C GLN A 62 -13.12 11.47 -5.14
N ARG A 63 -13.83 10.57 -5.82
CA ARG A 63 -14.35 9.34 -5.19
C ARG A 63 -13.22 8.44 -4.66
N GLN A 64 -12.11 8.38 -5.39
CA GLN A 64 -10.93 7.64 -4.96
C GLN A 64 -10.28 8.29 -3.73
N ALA A 65 -10.18 9.61 -3.69
CA ALA A 65 -9.68 10.34 -2.53
C ALA A 65 -10.55 10.09 -1.28
N ASP A 66 -11.86 10.14 -1.42
CA ASP A 66 -12.82 9.89 -0.32
C ASP A 66 -12.71 8.45 0.20
N TYR A 67 -12.46 7.49 -0.68
CA TYR A 67 -12.17 6.11 -0.29
C TYR A 67 -10.88 6.03 0.56
N PHE A 68 -9.78 6.60 0.08
CA PHE A 68 -8.51 6.56 0.81
C PHE A 68 -8.58 7.33 2.13
N ILE A 69 -9.28 8.46 2.19
CA ILE A 69 -9.47 9.20 3.45
C ILE A 69 -10.16 8.31 4.50
N ARG A 70 -11.22 7.58 4.12
CA ARG A 70 -11.90 6.65 5.04
C ARG A 70 -10.98 5.52 5.48
N LEU A 71 -10.28 4.88 4.54
CA LEU A 71 -9.37 3.77 4.81
C LEU A 71 -8.21 4.18 5.74
N LEU A 72 -7.53 5.28 5.42
CA LEU A 72 -6.42 5.78 6.21
C LEU A 72 -6.87 6.23 7.61
N SER A 73 -8.05 6.85 7.71
CA SER A 73 -8.62 7.23 9.01
C SER A 73 -8.95 6.02 9.88
N GLN A 74 -9.45 4.93 9.29
CA GLN A 74 -9.67 3.68 10.01
C GLN A 74 -8.33 3.09 10.48
N ASN A 75 -7.33 3.03 9.61
CA ASN A 75 -6.02 2.47 9.93
C ASN A 75 -5.32 3.26 11.04
N ARG A 76 -5.43 4.60 11.00
CA ARG A 76 -4.93 5.50 12.04
C ARG A 76 -5.51 5.15 13.42
N ARG A 77 -6.81 4.90 13.52
CA ARG A 77 -7.46 4.49 14.79
C ARG A 77 -6.95 3.15 15.30
N LEU A 78 -6.69 2.20 14.40
CA LEU A 78 -6.11 0.90 14.77
C LEU A 78 -4.69 1.05 15.30
N ILE A 79 -3.89 1.93 14.70
CA ILE A 79 -2.54 2.26 15.19
C ILE A 79 -2.63 2.89 16.59
N GLU A 80 -3.53 3.86 16.80
CA GLU A 80 -3.74 4.48 18.11
C GLU A 80 -4.08 3.45 19.19
N GLN A 81 -4.98 2.51 18.88
CA GLN A 81 -5.29 1.40 19.77
C GLN A 81 -4.05 0.55 20.11
N ARG A 82 -3.23 0.21 19.12
CA ARG A 82 -2.00 -0.57 19.34
C ARG A 82 -1.00 0.19 20.21
N ILE A 83 -0.86 1.51 20.01
CA ILE A 83 -0.01 2.37 20.85
C ILE A 83 -0.50 2.30 22.31
N ASP A 84 -1.80 2.45 22.56
CA ASP A 84 -2.38 2.36 23.91
C ASP A 84 -2.11 0.98 24.54
N ASP A 85 -2.26 -0.09 23.76
CA ASP A 85 -2.01 -1.46 24.22
C ASP A 85 -0.53 -1.70 24.54
N TYR A 86 0.39 -1.14 23.74
CA TYR A 86 1.82 -1.18 24.06
C TYR A 86 2.15 -0.39 25.32
N GLN A 87 1.54 0.77 25.54
CA GLN A 87 1.75 1.55 26.76
C GLN A 87 1.32 0.78 28.02
N LYS A 88 0.16 0.11 27.95
CA LYS A 88 -0.30 -0.78 29.04
C LYS A 88 0.66 -1.96 29.25
N ALA A 89 1.10 -2.60 28.18
CA ALA A 89 2.05 -3.72 28.25
C ALA A 89 3.41 -3.30 28.85
N ILE A 90 3.89 -2.09 28.52
CA ILE A 90 5.10 -1.51 29.10
C ILE A 90 4.95 -1.35 30.61
N ALA A 91 3.82 -0.80 31.07
CA ALA A 91 3.56 -0.65 32.51
C ALA A 91 3.55 -2.01 33.22
N SER A 92 2.89 -3.03 32.65
CA SER A 92 2.89 -4.39 33.20
C SER A 92 4.29 -5.01 33.25
N ALA A 93 5.08 -4.86 32.19
CA ALA A 93 6.45 -5.39 32.14
C ALA A 93 7.39 -4.67 33.13
N GLN A 94 7.19 -3.37 33.35
CA GLN A 94 7.93 -2.61 34.37
C GLN A 94 7.64 -3.13 35.78
N VAL A 95 6.38 -3.40 36.11
CA VAL A 95 6.00 -3.99 37.40
C VAL A 95 6.61 -5.39 37.58
N ALA A 96 6.68 -6.17 36.50
CA ALA A 96 7.31 -7.50 36.50
C ALA A 96 8.86 -7.45 36.55
N GLY A 97 9.47 -6.29 36.36
CA GLY A 97 10.93 -6.15 36.28
C GLY A 97 11.55 -6.70 34.99
N ASP A 98 10.75 -6.94 33.94
CA ASP A 98 11.22 -7.47 32.66
C ASP A 98 11.75 -6.34 31.76
N ALA A 99 13.04 -6.04 31.92
CA ALA A 99 13.71 -4.96 31.19
C ALA A 99 13.77 -5.22 29.66
N ASP A 100 13.90 -6.48 29.24
CA ASP A 100 13.97 -6.85 27.83
C ASP A 100 12.62 -6.65 27.15
N ALA A 101 11.53 -7.07 27.80
CA ALA A 101 10.18 -6.81 27.32
C ALA A 101 9.91 -5.31 27.23
N VAL A 102 10.30 -4.52 28.24
CA VAL A 102 10.15 -3.06 28.20
C VAL A 102 10.88 -2.43 27.01
N CYS A 103 12.13 -2.83 26.75
CA CYS A 103 12.91 -2.34 25.61
C CYS A 103 12.24 -2.69 24.28
N ASN A 104 11.79 -3.93 24.11
CA ASN A 104 11.13 -4.38 22.89
C ASN A 104 9.78 -3.67 22.66
N LEU A 105 8.96 -3.55 23.70
CA LEU A 105 7.65 -2.88 23.60
C LEU A 105 7.79 -1.40 23.27
N ARG A 106 8.77 -0.69 23.86
CA ARG A 106 9.06 0.71 23.51
C ARG A 106 9.50 0.84 22.04
N ARG A 107 10.28 -0.11 21.54
CA ARG A 107 10.67 -0.14 20.13
C ARG A 107 9.45 -0.29 19.23
N MET A 108 8.52 -1.18 19.56
CA MET A 108 7.29 -1.38 18.77
C MET A 108 6.38 -0.15 18.83
N ALA A 109 6.18 0.44 20.01
CA ALA A 109 5.39 1.66 20.16
C ALA A 109 5.91 2.80 19.29
N ARG A 110 7.23 3.00 19.21
CA ARG A 110 7.84 4.02 18.34
C ARG A 110 7.60 3.79 16.84
N ILE A 111 7.59 2.52 16.41
CA ILE A 111 7.31 2.19 15.00
C ILE A 111 5.86 2.57 14.68
N GLU A 112 4.93 2.22 15.56
CA GLU A 112 3.52 2.58 15.39
C GLU A 112 3.30 4.10 15.45
N GLU A 113 3.99 4.82 16.33
CA GLU A 113 3.96 6.29 16.36
C GLU A 113 4.42 6.89 15.03
N GLN A 114 5.51 6.37 14.46
CA GLN A 114 6.00 6.81 13.17
C GLN A 114 4.99 6.51 12.04
N ASP A 115 4.36 5.33 12.07
CA ASP A 115 3.33 4.99 11.10
C ASP A 115 2.09 5.89 11.23
N ARG A 116 1.66 6.22 12.45
CA ARG A 116 0.59 7.19 12.69
C ARG A 116 0.91 8.53 12.06
N ASP A 117 2.11 9.05 12.30
CA ASP A 117 2.53 10.35 11.78
C ASP A 117 2.61 10.35 10.24
N ASN A 118 3.04 9.23 9.64
CA ASN A 118 3.00 9.03 8.19
C ASN A 118 1.56 9.04 7.64
N LEU A 119 0.63 8.35 8.31
CA LEU A 119 -0.78 8.36 7.92
C LEU A 119 -1.39 9.76 8.03
N ASP A 120 -1.06 10.51 9.07
CA ASP A 120 -1.51 11.88 9.28
C ASP A 120 -1.03 12.80 8.16
N ALA A 121 0.23 12.67 7.75
CA ALA A 121 0.77 13.41 6.61
C ALA A 121 0.04 13.06 5.30
N MET A 122 -0.27 11.78 5.05
CA MET A 122 -1.03 11.37 3.86
C MET A 122 -2.47 11.89 3.87
N LEU A 123 -3.15 11.81 5.02
CA LEU A 123 -4.51 12.33 5.19
C LEU A 123 -4.58 13.83 4.95
N GLU A 124 -3.64 14.59 5.51
CA GLU A 124 -3.55 16.04 5.31
C GLU A 124 -3.32 16.40 3.84
N ASN A 125 -2.42 15.69 3.15
CA ASN A 125 -2.17 15.92 1.73
C ASN A 125 -3.39 15.63 0.86
N LEU A 126 -4.11 14.53 1.11
CA LEU A 126 -5.34 14.20 0.40
C LEU A 126 -6.41 15.27 0.65
N ARG A 127 -6.65 15.63 1.91
CA ARG A 127 -7.63 16.68 2.27
C ARG A 127 -7.30 18.00 1.60
N ARG A 128 -6.03 18.44 1.64
CA ARG A 128 -5.59 19.69 1.02
C ARG A 128 -5.78 19.72 -0.48
N ARG A 129 -5.43 18.63 -1.18
CA ARG A 129 -5.52 18.56 -2.64
C ARG A 129 -6.96 18.57 -3.12
N PHE A 130 -7.84 17.83 -2.44
CA PHE A 130 -9.22 17.64 -2.88
C PHE A 130 -10.20 18.66 -2.28
N ALA A 131 -9.92 19.25 -1.11
CA ALA A 131 -10.70 20.38 -0.59
C ALA A 131 -10.59 21.64 -1.46
N ARG A 132 -9.42 21.89 -2.06
CA ARG A 132 -9.21 22.99 -3.02
C ARG A 132 -9.97 22.82 -4.34
N ARG A 133 -10.48 21.61 -4.62
CA ARG A 133 -11.17 21.27 -5.86
C ARG A 133 -12.69 21.18 -5.70
N ALA A 134 -13.23 21.51 -4.53
CA ALA A 134 -14.66 21.50 -4.29
C ALA A 134 -15.37 22.37 -5.36
N PRO A 135 -16.45 21.84 -6.00
CA PRO A 135 -17.00 22.39 -7.22
C PRO A 135 -17.77 23.68 -6.91
N GLY A 136 -17.20 24.82 -7.25
CA GLY A 136 -17.84 26.12 -7.06
C GLY A 136 -17.09 27.30 -7.67
N GLU A 137 -15.78 27.15 -7.92
CA GLU A 137 -15.00 28.23 -8.53
C GLU A 137 -14.62 27.83 -9.96
N PRO A 138 -15.33 28.32 -11.00
CA PRO A 138 -14.79 28.26 -12.35
C PRO A 138 -13.45 29.01 -12.34
N PRO A 139 -12.39 28.46 -12.94
CA PRO A 139 -11.14 29.19 -13.06
C PRO A 139 -11.48 30.51 -13.74
N ALA A 140 -11.24 31.62 -13.04
CA ALA A 140 -11.23 32.94 -13.63
C ALA A 140 -10.06 32.96 -14.62
N HIS A 141 -10.26 32.36 -15.79
CA HIS A 141 -9.46 32.60 -16.97
C HIS A 141 -9.68 34.06 -17.28
N SER A 142 -8.78 34.87 -16.73
CA SER A 142 -8.55 36.26 -17.08
C SER A 142 -8.76 36.41 -18.57
N ALA A 143 -9.91 36.95 -18.95
CA ALA A 143 -10.22 37.33 -20.32
C ALA A 143 -9.17 38.36 -20.70
N ARG A 144 -8.11 37.89 -21.36
CA ARG A 144 -7.03 38.70 -21.90
C ARG A 144 -7.66 39.59 -22.97
N ARG A 145 -8.14 40.76 -22.55
CA ARG A 145 -8.64 41.82 -23.42
C ARG A 145 -7.54 42.13 -24.42
N ARG A 146 -7.71 41.69 -25.67
CA ARG A 146 -6.89 42.15 -26.78
C ARG A 146 -7.33 43.58 -27.10
N PRO A 147 -6.45 44.58 -27.01
CA PRO A 147 -6.78 45.91 -27.49
C PRO A 147 -6.86 45.86 -29.02
N THR A 148 -8.04 46.20 -29.56
CA THR A 148 -8.18 46.52 -30.98
C THR A 148 -7.46 47.83 -31.24
N ALA A 149 -6.33 47.77 -31.97
CA ALA A 149 -5.68 48.97 -32.50
C ALA A 149 -6.58 49.60 -33.56
N ARG A 150 -6.61 50.94 -33.54
CA ARG A 150 -7.41 51.83 -34.39
C ARG A 150 -6.66 52.19 -35.67
#